data_AF-A0A673CPF9-F1
#
_entry.id   AF-A0A673CPF9-F1
#
_cell.length_a   1.000
_cell.length_b   1.000
_cell.length_c   1.000
_cell.angle_alpha   90.00
_cell.angle_beta   90.00
_cell.angle_gamma   90.00
#
_symmetry.space_group_name_H-M   'P 1'
#
loop_
_entity.id
_entity.type
_entity.pdbx_description
1 polymer ?
#
loop_
_entity_poly.entity_id
_entity_poly.type
_entity_poly.pdbx_seq_one_letter_code
_entity_poly.pdbx_strand_id
1 'polypeptide(L)'
;MALTQVSSNKCAGGFQKVFEHESSELKCKMKFAVYLPPKAETEKCPVMYWLSGLTCTEQNFITKAGSQLAAAEHGIIIVAPDTSPRGCNIEGEDESWDFGTGAGFYVDATQDPWKTNYRMYSYVTEELPKLINANFPTDPDRMSVSGHSMGGHGALICALKNPGKYKVRPCLRSLPSVTRSSVRGDRRPSLDTWAQTGPRGRHTTPRSWRAETTSSCLPVSSCPTT
;
A
#
# COMPACT_ATOMS: atom_id res chain seq x y z
N MET A 1 20.24 -3.69 8.23
CA MET A 1 19.98 -2.23 8.20
C MET A 1 19.77 -1.78 9.63
N ALA A 2 20.37 -0.66 10.04
CA ALA A 2 20.20 -0.14 11.38
C ALA A 2 18.81 0.51 11.54
N LEU A 3 18.09 0.15 12.60
CA LEU A 3 16.83 0.78 12.98
C LEU A 3 17.09 1.86 14.03
N THR A 4 16.57 3.06 13.82
CA THR A 4 16.59 4.14 14.81
C THR A 4 15.22 4.23 15.46
N GLN A 5 15.12 3.97 16.76
CA GLN A 5 13.85 4.13 17.49
C GLN A 5 13.53 5.62 17.65
N VAL A 6 12.38 6.05 17.13
CA VAL A 6 11.89 7.44 17.21
C VAL A 6 11.03 7.65 18.45
N SER A 7 10.16 6.69 18.78
CA SER A 7 9.31 6.75 19.97
C SER A 7 8.94 5.37 20.48
N SER A 8 8.55 5.30 21.76
CA SER A 8 8.08 4.08 22.42
C SER A 8 7.11 4.44 23.53
N ASN A 9 5.85 4.01 23.40
CA ASN A 9 4.77 4.28 24.33
C ASN A 9 4.13 2.97 24.79
N LYS A 10 3.91 2.81 26.09
CA LYS A 10 3.20 1.65 26.64
C LYS A 10 1.70 1.78 26.33
N CYS A 11 1.09 0.73 25.76
CA CYS A 11 -0.32 0.73 25.37
C CYS A 11 -0.89 -0.70 25.39
N ALA A 12 -2.07 -0.88 26.02
CA ALA A 12 -2.75 -2.18 26.11
C ALA A 12 -1.84 -3.32 26.59
N GLY A 13 -0.99 -3.05 27.60
CA GLY A 13 -0.01 -4.00 28.13
C GLY A 13 1.25 -4.19 27.28
N GLY A 14 1.21 -3.86 25.99
CA GLY A 14 2.35 -3.90 25.07
C GLY A 14 3.00 -2.55 24.82
N PHE A 15 3.73 -2.43 23.70
CA PHE A 15 4.43 -1.22 23.29
C PHE A 15 4.08 -0.79 21.87
N GLN A 16 3.59 0.44 21.72
CA GLN A 16 3.49 1.13 20.45
C GLN A 16 4.80 1.89 20.19
N LYS A 17 5.53 1.49 19.17
CA LYS A 17 6.82 2.08 18.79
C LYS A 17 6.78 2.66 17.39
N VAL A 18 7.67 3.61 17.13
CA VAL A 18 7.94 4.14 15.79
C VAL A 18 9.43 4.05 15.54
N PHE A 19 9.80 3.56 14.37
CA PHE A 19 11.18 3.42 13.94
C PHE A 19 11.40 4.17 12.64
N GLU A 20 12.65 4.58 12.45
CA GLU A 20 13.17 5.13 11.21
C GLU A 20 14.28 4.22 10.66
N HIS A 21 14.34 4.06 9.34
CA HIS A 21 15.42 3.35 8.66
C HIS A 21 15.69 3.93 7.27
N GLU A 22 16.88 3.66 6.74
CA GLU A 22 17.19 3.91 5.33
C GLU A 22 16.58 2.81 4.47
N SER A 23 15.72 3.17 3.51
CA SER A 23 15.11 2.22 2.57
C SER A 23 15.98 2.07 1.32
N SER A 24 16.31 0.83 1.01
CA SER A 24 16.99 0.42 -0.21
C SER A 24 16.07 0.42 -1.44
N GLU A 25 14.77 0.14 -1.30
CA GLU A 25 13.81 0.22 -2.41
C GLU A 25 13.43 1.67 -2.74
N LEU A 26 13.25 2.52 -1.72
CA LEU A 26 12.73 3.87 -1.87
C LEU A 26 13.82 4.95 -1.90
N LYS A 27 15.08 4.58 -1.60
CA LYS A 27 16.26 5.48 -1.59
C LYS A 27 16.09 6.71 -0.70
N CYS A 28 15.34 6.58 0.39
CA CYS A 28 15.11 7.64 1.37
C CYS A 28 14.94 7.06 2.77
N LYS A 29 14.93 7.95 3.76
CA LYS A 29 14.54 7.59 5.13
C LYS A 29 13.04 7.32 5.19
N MET A 30 12.68 6.23 5.84
CA MET A 30 11.30 5.81 6.01
C MET A 30 10.99 5.61 7.48
N LYS A 31 9.76 5.98 7.85
CA LYS A 31 9.21 5.69 9.16
C LYS A 31 8.13 4.62 9.06
N PHE A 32 8.09 3.77 10.07
CA PHE A 32 7.01 2.82 10.26
C PHE A 32 6.73 2.65 11.75
N ALA A 33 5.47 2.37 12.06
CA ALA A 33 5.05 2.07 13.41
C ALA A 33 4.91 0.56 13.60
N VAL A 34 5.25 0.09 14.81
CA VAL A 34 5.08 -1.31 15.23
C VAL A 34 4.39 -1.33 16.59
N TYR A 35 3.30 -2.06 16.68
CA TYR A 35 2.72 -2.46 17.95
C TYR A 35 3.22 -3.85 18.34
N LEU A 36 3.88 -3.96 19.49
CA LEU A 36 4.31 -5.22 20.08
C LEU A 36 3.34 -5.59 21.21
N PRO A 37 2.53 -6.65 21.08
CA PRO A 37 1.64 -7.11 22.13
C PRO A 37 2.44 -7.69 23.31
N PRO A 38 1.85 -7.84 24.52
CA PRO A 38 2.54 -8.46 25.67
C PRO A 38 3.15 -9.82 25.35
N LYS A 39 2.44 -10.61 24.53
CA LYS A 39 2.85 -11.95 24.07
C LYS A 39 4.18 -11.97 23.31
N ALA A 40 4.55 -10.85 22.68
CA ALA A 40 5.80 -10.72 21.93
C ALA A 40 7.05 -10.74 22.84
N GLU A 41 6.91 -10.59 24.15
CA GLU A 41 8.04 -10.69 25.09
C GLU A 41 8.52 -12.14 25.27
N THR A 42 7.63 -13.11 25.07
CA THR A 42 7.91 -14.53 25.36
C THR A 42 7.94 -15.41 24.12
N GLU A 43 7.22 -15.05 23.06
CA GLU A 43 7.09 -15.91 21.87
C GLU A 43 6.95 -15.13 20.56
N LYS A 44 7.15 -15.84 19.44
CA LYS A 44 6.97 -15.30 18.10
C LYS A 44 5.49 -15.12 17.78
N CYS A 45 5.11 -13.92 17.38
CA CYS A 45 3.73 -13.55 17.10
C CYS A 45 3.46 -13.41 15.59
N PRO A 46 2.23 -13.71 15.12
CA PRO A 46 1.81 -13.40 13.75
C PRO A 46 1.82 -11.88 13.52
N VAL A 47 1.97 -11.48 12.25
CA VAL A 47 2.10 -10.07 11.84
C VAL A 47 0.93 -9.66 10.96
N MET A 48 0.30 -8.53 11.28
CA MET A 48 -0.65 -7.85 10.42
C MET A 48 -0.06 -6.53 9.92
N TYR A 49 0.03 -6.38 8.61
CA TYR A 49 0.40 -5.13 7.96
C TYR A 49 -0.85 -4.30 7.70
N TRP A 50 -0.87 -3.07 8.21
CA TRP A 50 -1.91 -2.09 7.95
C TRP A 50 -1.42 -1.04 6.94
N LEU A 51 -2.08 -0.96 5.80
CA LEU A 51 -1.81 0.03 4.76
C LEU A 51 -2.79 1.20 4.88
N SER A 52 -2.25 2.40 5.05
CA SER A 52 -3.04 3.62 5.23
C SER A 52 -3.50 4.24 3.89
N GLY A 53 -4.45 5.17 3.98
CA GLY A 53 -4.98 5.88 2.81
C GLY A 53 -4.14 7.07 2.37
N LEU A 54 -4.65 7.82 1.39
CA LEU A 54 -4.08 9.10 0.96
C LEU A 54 -3.84 10.03 2.15
N THR A 55 -2.79 10.86 2.05
CA THR A 55 -2.36 11.89 3.03
C THR A 55 -1.99 11.39 4.43
N CYS A 56 -2.11 10.09 4.70
CA CYS A 56 -1.76 9.50 5.99
C CYS A 56 -0.25 9.30 6.12
N THR A 57 0.20 9.24 7.37
CA THR A 57 1.52 8.75 7.75
C THR A 57 1.40 7.48 8.61
N GLU A 58 2.50 7.01 9.19
CA GLU A 58 2.51 5.92 10.16
C GLU A 58 1.71 6.26 11.45
N GLN A 59 1.41 7.54 11.69
CA GLN A 59 0.74 8.02 12.91
C GLN A 59 -0.78 7.86 12.88
N ASN A 60 -1.43 8.06 11.73
CA ASN A 60 -2.89 8.18 11.66
C ASN A 60 -3.60 6.93 12.20
N PHE A 61 -3.14 5.76 11.79
CA PHE A 61 -3.73 4.49 12.20
C PHE A 61 -3.50 4.22 13.69
N ILE A 62 -2.25 4.35 14.15
CA ILE A 62 -1.89 4.00 15.53
C ILE A 62 -2.52 4.92 16.58
N THR A 63 -2.91 6.14 16.20
CA THR A 63 -3.53 7.11 17.12
C THR A 63 -5.06 7.10 17.07
N LYS A 64 -5.67 6.68 15.96
CA LYS A 64 -7.13 6.84 15.74
C LYS A 64 -7.91 5.54 15.62
N ALA A 65 -7.27 4.41 15.32
CA ALA A 65 -7.97 3.15 15.06
C ALA A 65 -8.33 2.34 16.32
N GLY A 66 -7.67 2.59 17.45
CA GLY A 66 -7.89 1.82 18.69
C GLY A 66 -7.53 0.33 18.58
N SER A 67 -6.71 -0.05 17.59
CA SER A 67 -6.41 -1.45 17.26
C SER A 67 -5.58 -2.20 18.30
N GLN A 68 -4.88 -1.49 19.17
CA GLN A 68 -3.92 -2.06 20.13
C GLN A 68 -4.57 -3.00 21.15
N LEU A 69 -5.83 -2.72 21.55
CA LEU A 69 -6.55 -3.58 22.51
C LEU A 69 -6.79 -4.97 21.92
N ALA A 70 -7.37 -5.05 20.73
CA ALA A 70 -7.60 -6.32 20.04
C ALA A 70 -6.29 -7.02 19.66
N ALA A 71 -5.26 -6.25 19.28
CA ALA A 71 -3.95 -6.79 18.97
C ALA A 71 -3.28 -7.44 20.19
N ALA A 72 -3.42 -6.83 21.37
CA ALA A 72 -2.93 -7.38 22.63
C ALA A 72 -3.66 -8.68 22.99
N GLU A 73 -4.99 -8.68 22.90
CA GLU A 73 -5.84 -9.84 23.21
C GLU A 73 -5.52 -11.05 22.32
N HIS A 74 -5.33 -10.81 21.02
CA HIS A 74 -5.04 -11.88 20.06
C HIS A 74 -3.55 -12.18 19.88
N GLY A 75 -2.66 -11.40 20.53
CA GLY A 75 -1.22 -11.56 20.42
C GLY A 75 -0.71 -11.34 18.99
N ILE A 76 -1.18 -10.28 18.32
CA ILE A 76 -0.82 -9.94 16.94
C ILE A 76 0.10 -8.72 16.94
N ILE A 77 1.23 -8.82 16.24
CA ILE A 77 2.08 -7.66 15.95
C ILE A 77 1.44 -6.87 14.81
N ILE A 78 1.25 -5.57 14.98
CA ILE A 78 0.76 -4.70 13.91
C ILE A 78 1.88 -3.82 13.39
N VAL A 79 2.06 -3.79 12.08
CA VAL A 79 3.02 -2.93 11.39
C VAL A 79 2.25 -1.95 10.50
N ALA A 80 2.49 -0.65 10.68
CA ALA A 80 1.89 0.41 9.87
C ALA A 80 3.00 1.24 9.21
N PRO A 81 3.36 0.98 7.94
CA PRO A 81 4.29 1.82 7.20
C PRO A 81 3.68 3.17 6.83
N ASP A 82 4.56 4.09 6.45
CA ASP A 82 4.17 5.30 5.72
C ASP A 82 3.60 4.96 4.31
N THR A 83 3.03 5.96 3.64
CA THR A 83 2.22 5.81 2.41
C THR A 83 2.97 6.16 1.13
N SER A 84 4.14 6.80 1.24
CA SER A 84 5.02 7.17 0.13
C SER A 84 6.47 7.32 0.64
N PRO A 85 7.47 7.35 -0.25
CA PRO A 85 8.75 7.97 0.08
C PRO A 85 8.57 9.41 0.60
N ARG A 86 9.52 9.89 1.40
CA ARG A 86 9.51 11.23 2.01
C ARG A 86 10.84 11.94 1.79
N GLY A 87 10.79 13.26 1.60
CA GLY A 87 11.98 14.11 1.49
C GLY A 87 12.84 13.81 0.25
N CYS A 88 12.22 13.37 -0.84
CA CYS A 88 12.93 13.06 -2.09
C CYS A 88 13.16 14.29 -2.97
N ASN A 89 12.41 15.38 -2.72
CA ASN A 89 12.46 16.64 -3.47
C ASN A 89 12.28 16.44 -4.97
N ILE A 90 11.34 15.55 -5.35
CA ILE A 90 10.97 15.29 -6.73
C ILE A 90 10.01 16.38 -7.21
N GLU A 91 10.29 16.97 -8.37
CA GLU A 91 9.41 17.99 -8.96
C GLU A 91 7.99 17.42 -9.19
N GLY A 92 6.99 18.14 -8.70
CA GLY A 92 5.57 17.74 -8.77
C GLY A 92 5.08 16.84 -7.63
N GLU A 93 5.95 16.37 -6.71
CA GLU A 93 5.52 15.39 -5.71
C GLU A 93 4.64 15.95 -4.59
N ASP A 94 4.70 17.27 -4.36
CA ASP A 94 3.95 17.97 -3.32
C ASP A 94 2.85 18.90 -3.89
N GLU A 95 2.58 18.83 -5.21
CA GLU A 95 1.63 19.73 -5.87
C GLU A 95 0.16 19.38 -5.60
N SER A 96 -0.15 18.09 -5.41
CA SER A 96 -1.51 17.61 -5.18
C SER A 96 -1.54 16.57 -4.08
N TRP A 97 -2.67 16.50 -3.37
CA TRP A 97 -2.86 15.54 -2.27
C TRP A 97 -3.14 14.11 -2.75
N ASP A 98 -3.53 13.94 -4.02
CA ASP A 98 -3.91 12.66 -4.63
C ASP A 98 -2.80 12.05 -5.50
N PHE A 99 -1.61 12.64 -5.51
CA PHE A 99 -0.45 12.17 -6.28
C PHE A 99 0.86 12.58 -5.61
N GLY A 100 1.89 11.73 -5.69
CA GLY A 100 3.19 12.00 -5.05
C GLY A 100 3.19 11.71 -3.54
N THR A 101 3.64 12.67 -2.76
CA THR A 101 3.86 12.56 -1.31
C THR A 101 2.53 12.28 -0.58
N GLY A 102 2.47 11.18 0.17
CA GLY A 102 1.24 10.70 0.80
C GLY A 102 0.32 9.88 -0.13
N ALA A 103 0.73 9.62 -1.36
CA ALA A 103 -0.07 9.03 -2.41
C ALA A 103 0.74 8.03 -3.29
N GLY A 104 1.48 7.11 -2.67
CA GLY A 104 2.30 6.14 -3.39
C GLY A 104 1.55 4.99 -4.08
N PHE A 105 0.23 4.86 -3.86
CA PHE A 105 -0.67 3.84 -4.43
C PHE A 105 -0.26 2.36 -4.27
N TYR A 106 0.81 2.06 -3.53
CA TYR A 106 1.34 0.71 -3.35
C TYR A 106 1.70 0.03 -4.68
N VAL A 107 2.31 0.80 -5.59
CA VAL A 107 2.84 0.34 -6.88
C VAL A 107 4.36 0.54 -6.96
N ASP A 108 4.99 -0.10 -7.94
CA ASP A 108 6.35 0.25 -8.36
C ASP A 108 6.26 1.11 -9.62
N ALA A 109 6.61 2.38 -9.49
CA ALA A 109 6.60 3.32 -10.61
C ALA A 109 7.66 2.94 -11.66
N THR A 110 7.31 3.10 -12.93
CA THR A 110 8.20 2.81 -14.07
C THR A 110 8.63 4.04 -14.85
N GLN A 111 7.94 5.17 -14.65
CA GLN A 111 8.17 6.42 -15.34
C GLN A 111 9.06 7.35 -14.51
N ASP A 112 9.97 8.04 -15.17
CA ASP A 112 10.71 9.15 -14.55
C ASP A 112 9.77 10.35 -14.30
N PRO A 113 10.01 11.14 -13.24
CA PRO A 113 11.07 11.01 -12.23
C PRO A 113 10.77 10.00 -11.10
N TRP A 114 9.60 9.37 -11.07
CA TRP A 114 9.08 8.57 -9.95
C TRP A 114 9.79 7.22 -9.74
N LYS A 115 10.30 6.63 -10.83
CA LYS A 115 10.84 5.27 -10.90
C LYS A 115 11.86 4.93 -9.80
N THR A 116 12.68 5.90 -9.38
CA THR A 116 13.78 5.69 -8.43
C THR A 116 13.28 5.50 -7.00
N ASN A 117 12.28 6.26 -6.57
CA ASN A 117 11.85 6.34 -5.17
C ASN A 117 10.46 5.73 -4.95
N TYR A 118 9.54 5.80 -5.91
CA TYR A 118 8.15 5.36 -5.76
C TYR A 118 8.01 3.85 -6.03
N ARG A 119 8.71 3.05 -5.23
CA ARG A 119 8.74 1.57 -5.27
C ARG A 119 8.00 0.96 -4.07
N MET A 120 6.80 1.48 -3.80
CA MET A 120 6.04 1.17 -2.59
C MET A 120 5.54 -0.28 -2.56
N TYR A 121 5.31 -0.89 -3.72
CA TYR A 121 4.94 -2.31 -3.78
C TYR A 121 6.12 -3.16 -3.28
N SER A 122 7.29 -2.99 -3.87
CA SER A 122 8.51 -3.71 -3.45
C SER A 122 8.87 -3.43 -1.99
N TYR A 123 8.72 -2.19 -1.52
CA TYR A 123 8.93 -1.84 -0.11
C TYR A 123 8.02 -2.64 0.84
N VAL A 124 6.70 -2.66 0.59
CA VAL A 124 5.73 -3.30 1.48
C VAL A 124 5.76 -4.82 1.39
N THR A 125 6.06 -5.40 0.22
CA THR A 125 6.07 -6.85 0.05
C THR A 125 7.42 -7.48 0.35
N GLU A 126 8.53 -6.80 0.11
CA GLU A 126 9.87 -7.40 0.20
C GLU A 126 10.74 -6.79 1.29
N GLU A 127 11.03 -5.50 1.22
CA GLU A 127 11.99 -4.86 2.12
C GLU A 127 11.48 -4.82 3.57
N LEU A 128 10.28 -4.27 3.78
CA LEU A 128 9.72 -4.09 5.11
C LEU A 128 9.48 -5.42 5.82
N PRO A 129 8.90 -6.47 5.20
CA PRO A 129 8.77 -7.76 5.88
C PRO A 129 10.10 -8.41 6.26
N LYS A 130 11.13 -8.31 5.40
CA LYS A 130 12.49 -8.79 5.74
C LYS A 130 13.05 -8.03 6.93
N LEU A 131 12.88 -6.71 6.96
CA LEU A 131 13.31 -5.85 8.06
C LEU A 131 12.59 -6.19 9.37
N ILE A 132 11.27 -6.39 9.31
CA ILE A 132 10.44 -6.74 10.47
C ILE A 132 10.84 -8.11 11.02
N ASN A 133 10.99 -9.12 10.16
CA ASN A 133 11.34 -10.48 10.55
C ASN A 133 12.75 -10.57 11.17
N ALA A 134 13.67 -9.70 10.77
CA ALA A 134 15.03 -9.67 11.30
C ALA A 134 15.14 -8.99 12.67
N ASN A 135 14.21 -8.09 13.03
CA ASN A 135 14.36 -7.22 14.21
C ASN A 135 13.31 -7.43 15.30
N PHE A 136 12.21 -8.13 15.00
CA PHE A 136 11.10 -8.32 15.94
C PHE A 136 10.73 -9.80 16.09
N PRO A 137 10.17 -10.22 17.24
CA PRO A 137 9.78 -11.60 17.53
C PRO A 137 8.52 -11.99 16.74
N THR A 138 8.70 -12.20 15.46
CA THR A 138 7.63 -12.42 14.47
C THR A 138 7.68 -13.84 13.95
N ASP A 139 6.52 -14.32 13.50
CA ASP A 139 6.38 -15.56 12.76
C ASP A 139 6.28 -15.25 11.25
N PRO A 140 7.33 -15.52 10.45
CA PRO A 140 7.35 -15.21 9.02
C PRO A 140 6.27 -15.93 8.20
N ASP A 141 5.76 -17.07 8.67
CA ASP A 141 4.78 -17.88 7.94
C ASP A 141 3.34 -17.44 8.21
N ARG A 142 3.14 -16.58 9.22
CA ARG A 142 1.82 -16.08 9.64
C ARG A 142 1.74 -14.55 9.48
N MET A 143 1.68 -14.14 8.21
CA MET A 143 1.48 -12.74 7.83
C MET A 143 0.07 -12.50 7.28
N SER A 144 -0.50 -11.32 7.56
CA SER A 144 -1.75 -10.83 6.97
C SER A 144 -1.61 -9.37 6.55
N VAL A 145 -2.44 -8.92 5.62
CA VAL A 145 -2.44 -7.52 5.15
C VAL A 145 -3.86 -6.99 5.09
N SER A 146 -4.03 -5.75 5.56
CA SER A 146 -5.30 -5.01 5.58
C SER A 146 -5.01 -3.54 5.28
N GLY A 147 -6.03 -2.75 5.01
CA GLY A 147 -5.87 -1.32 4.82
C GLY A 147 -7.16 -0.58 4.51
N HIS A 148 -7.04 0.75 4.42
CA HIS A 148 -8.15 1.67 4.19
C HIS A 148 -7.97 2.48 2.89
N SER A 149 -9.01 2.53 2.04
CA SER A 149 -9.02 3.31 0.79
C SER A 149 -7.84 2.94 -0.14
N MET A 150 -6.89 3.84 -0.41
CA MET A 150 -5.64 3.54 -1.13
C MET A 150 -4.90 2.35 -0.51
N GLY A 151 -4.88 2.24 0.82
CA GLY A 151 -4.29 1.10 1.52
C GLY A 151 -5.12 -0.18 1.40
N GLY A 152 -6.44 -0.07 1.29
CA GLY A 152 -7.30 -1.22 0.99
C GLY A 152 -7.05 -1.77 -0.42
N HIS A 153 -6.82 -0.87 -1.39
CA HIS A 153 -6.35 -1.21 -2.73
C HIS A 153 -4.98 -1.90 -2.69
N GLY A 154 -4.01 -1.31 -1.99
CA GLY A 154 -2.68 -1.89 -1.80
C GLY A 154 -2.73 -3.28 -1.15
N ALA A 155 -3.56 -3.46 -0.11
CA ALA A 155 -3.71 -4.73 0.59
C ALA A 155 -4.26 -5.82 -0.34
N LEU A 156 -5.26 -5.48 -1.16
CA LEU A 156 -5.82 -6.40 -2.15
C LEU A 156 -4.78 -6.79 -3.21
N ILE A 157 -4.05 -5.82 -3.75
CA ILE A 157 -2.99 -6.07 -4.75
C ILE A 157 -1.88 -6.94 -4.17
N CYS A 158 -1.39 -6.62 -2.97
CA CYS A 158 -0.35 -7.40 -2.29
C CYS A 158 -0.82 -8.85 -2.08
N ALA A 159 -2.06 -9.05 -1.64
CA ALA A 159 -2.58 -10.39 -1.40
C ALA A 159 -2.81 -11.20 -2.69
N LEU A 160 -3.31 -10.57 -3.76
CA LEU A 160 -3.61 -11.25 -5.02
C LEU A 160 -2.34 -11.57 -5.84
N LYS A 161 -1.35 -10.67 -5.84
CA LYS A 161 -0.09 -10.88 -6.58
C LYS A 161 0.90 -11.82 -5.87
N ASN A 162 0.66 -12.14 -4.61
CA ASN A 162 1.53 -13.02 -3.80
C ASN A 162 0.72 -14.17 -3.18
N PRO A 163 0.18 -15.09 -3.99
CA PRO A 163 -0.59 -16.22 -3.49
C PRO A 163 0.25 -17.06 -2.51
N GLY A 164 -0.32 -17.40 -1.36
CA GLY A 164 0.35 -18.16 -0.30
C GLY A 164 1.10 -17.32 0.74
N LYS A 165 1.43 -16.05 0.43
CA LYS A 165 2.19 -15.16 1.32
C LYS A 165 1.37 -14.61 2.49
N TYR A 166 0.08 -14.30 2.25
CA TYR A 166 -0.81 -13.71 3.27
C TYR A 166 -1.98 -14.66 3.62
N LYS A 167 -2.22 -14.88 4.92
CA LYS A 167 -3.22 -15.84 5.44
C LYS A 167 -4.63 -15.27 5.55
N VAL A 168 -4.79 -14.00 5.93
CA VAL A 168 -6.10 -13.34 6.07
C VAL A 168 -6.15 -12.05 5.24
N ARG A 169 -7.29 -11.78 4.60
CA ARG A 169 -7.55 -10.64 3.72
C ARG A 169 -8.79 -9.81 4.16
N PRO A 170 -8.74 -9.01 5.23
CA PRO A 170 -9.80 -8.06 5.53
C PRO A 170 -9.57 -6.78 4.71
N CYS A 171 -10.58 -6.30 3.99
CA CYS A 171 -10.54 -5.00 3.29
C CYS A 171 -11.67 -4.12 3.83
N LEU A 172 -11.33 -2.95 4.38
CA LEU A 172 -12.33 -1.95 4.75
C LEU A 172 -12.35 -0.85 3.69
N ARG A 173 -13.35 -0.93 2.79
CA ARG A 173 -13.65 0.03 1.72
C ARG A 173 -12.50 0.24 0.72
N SER A 174 -12.37 -0.68 -0.24
CA SER A 174 -11.57 -0.48 -1.45
C SER A 174 -12.22 0.56 -2.36
N LEU A 175 -11.41 1.33 -3.09
CA LEU A 175 -11.84 1.96 -4.34
C LEU A 175 -11.75 0.86 -5.42
N PRO A 176 -12.88 0.32 -5.91
CA PRO A 176 -12.82 -0.62 -7.02
C PRO A 176 -12.73 0.19 -8.32
N SER A 177 -11.83 -0.26 -9.20
CA SER A 177 -11.67 0.17 -10.60
C SER A 177 -10.76 1.37 -10.89
N VAL A 178 -9.57 1.06 -11.43
CA VAL A 178 -8.91 1.89 -12.45
C VAL A 178 -9.02 1.12 -13.79
N THR A 179 -10.22 1.05 -14.38
CA THR A 179 -10.39 0.44 -15.71
C THR A 179 -10.08 1.44 -16.83
N ARG A 180 -9.01 1.15 -17.56
CA ARG A 180 -8.79 1.22 -19.02
C ARG A 180 -9.59 2.31 -19.78
N SER A 181 -8.90 3.39 -20.20
CA SER A 181 -9.38 4.29 -21.26
C SER A 181 -8.71 3.95 -22.59
N SER A 182 -9.47 3.33 -23.50
CA SER A 182 -9.11 3.20 -24.92
C SER A 182 -9.74 4.35 -25.70
N VAL A 183 -8.93 5.19 -26.34
CA VAL A 183 -9.41 6.25 -27.25
C VAL A 183 -9.37 5.73 -28.69
N ARG A 184 -10.51 5.78 -29.37
CA ARG A 184 -10.60 5.80 -30.85
C ARG A 184 -11.19 7.14 -31.27
N GLY A 185 -10.58 7.74 -32.29
CA GLY A 185 -10.92 9.06 -32.81
C GLY A 185 -12.13 9.09 -33.75
N ASP A 186 -12.50 10.34 -34.05
CA ASP A 186 -13.26 10.87 -35.18
C ASP A 186 -14.75 10.54 -35.35
N ARG A 187 -15.60 11.52 -34.96
CA ARG A 187 -16.38 12.39 -35.88
C ARG A 187 -17.33 13.34 -35.10
N ARG A 188 -17.41 14.61 -35.50
CA ARG A 188 -18.53 15.56 -35.25
C ARG A 188 -19.36 15.70 -36.55
N PRO A 189 -20.49 16.45 -36.66
CA PRO A 189 -21.36 17.14 -35.67
C PRO A 189 -22.89 16.92 -35.89
N SER A 190 -23.76 17.41 -35.01
CA SER A 190 -24.90 18.31 -35.38
C SER A 190 -25.66 18.85 -34.15
N LEU A 191 -26.39 19.93 -34.38
CA LEU A 191 -27.04 20.85 -33.44
C LEU A 191 -28.32 20.31 -32.80
N ASP A 192 -28.78 21.06 -31.78
CA ASP A 192 -30.11 21.08 -31.16
C ASP A 192 -30.41 20.07 -30.05
N THR A 193 -30.17 20.49 -28.81
CA THR A 193 -31.22 20.43 -27.77
C THR A 193 -30.86 21.34 -26.58
N TRP A 194 -31.51 22.50 -26.52
CA TRP A 194 -31.65 23.28 -25.31
C TRP A 194 -32.69 22.61 -24.40
N ALA A 195 -32.32 22.19 -23.17
CA ALA A 195 -33.25 22.08 -22.05
C ALA A 195 -32.51 21.90 -20.71
N GLN A 196 -32.76 22.85 -19.83
CA GLN A 196 -32.44 23.02 -18.41
C GLN A 196 -32.18 21.75 -17.56
N THR A 197 -31.21 21.91 -16.64
CA THR A 197 -31.13 21.54 -15.20
C THR A 197 -29.75 20.94 -14.85
N GLY A 198 -29.08 21.47 -13.81
CA GLY A 198 -27.77 21.00 -13.32
C GLY A 198 -27.84 19.59 -12.70
N PRO A 199 -26.79 19.03 -12.03
CA PRO A 199 -25.39 19.45 -11.81
C PRO A 199 -24.38 18.44 -12.41
N ARG A 200 -23.09 18.82 -12.56
CA ARG A 200 -21.88 17.96 -12.51
C ARG A 200 -20.65 18.68 -13.09
N GLY A 201 -19.73 19.13 -12.22
CA GLY A 201 -18.37 19.47 -12.62
C GLY A 201 -17.61 18.18 -12.94
N ARG A 202 -17.28 17.97 -14.23
CA ARG A 202 -16.37 16.89 -14.66
C ARG A 202 -14.94 17.37 -14.46
N HIS A 203 -14.18 16.70 -13.60
CA HIS A 203 -12.72 16.79 -13.60
C HIS A 203 -12.16 15.95 -14.75
N THR A 204 -11.37 16.59 -15.60
CA THR A 204 -10.55 15.97 -16.64
C THR A 204 -9.31 15.36 -16.00
N THR A 205 -9.09 14.06 -16.21
CA THR A 205 -7.89 13.32 -15.79
C THR A 205 -6.70 13.60 -16.71
N PRO A 206 -5.49 13.90 -16.18
CA PRO A 206 -4.26 13.86 -16.95
C PRO A 206 -3.88 12.43 -17.31
N ARG A 207 -3.44 12.22 -18.56
CA ARG A 207 -2.94 10.95 -19.09
C ARG A 207 -1.47 10.75 -18.71
N SER A 208 -1.14 9.86 -17.78
CA SER A 208 0.27 9.40 -17.65
C SER A 208 0.49 8.00 -17.06
N TRP A 209 -0.53 7.26 -16.64
CA TRP A 209 -0.33 5.87 -16.20
C TRP A 209 -0.60 4.87 -17.34
N ARG A 210 0.46 4.34 -17.97
CA ARG A 210 0.39 3.09 -18.73
C ARG A 210 1.22 2.02 -18.03
N ALA A 211 0.58 0.90 -17.73
CA ALA A 211 1.25 -0.36 -17.39
C ALA A 211 0.88 -1.37 -18.48
N GLU A 212 1.87 -1.94 -19.15
CA GLU A 212 1.69 -3.09 -20.04
C GLU A 212 1.97 -4.38 -19.27
N THR A 213 1.01 -5.31 -19.31
CA THR A 213 1.22 -6.71 -18.94
C THR A 213 1.46 -7.50 -20.22
N THR A 214 2.68 -8.01 -20.39
CA THR A 214 2.99 -9.02 -21.40
C THR A 214 2.35 -10.35 -21.00
N SER A 215 1.22 -10.68 -21.63
CA SER A 215 0.64 -12.02 -21.59
C SER A 215 1.29 -12.88 -22.67
N SER A 216 2.26 -13.72 -22.31
CA SER A 216 2.66 -14.85 -23.16
C SER A 216 1.62 -15.97 -23.00
N CYS A 217 0.71 -16.06 -23.95
CA CYS A 217 -0.18 -17.21 -24.10
C CYS A 217 0.64 -18.41 -24.62
N LEU A 218 0.74 -19.47 -23.83
CA LEU A 218 1.17 -20.79 -24.31
C LEU A 218 0.00 -21.46 -25.06
N PRO A 219 0.23 -22.10 -26.23
CA PRO A 219 -0.83 -22.81 -26.94
C PRO A 219 -1.15 -24.16 -26.26
N VAL A 220 -2.45 -24.46 -26.19
CA VAL A 220 -3.02 -25.72 -25.70
C VAL A 220 -2.78 -26.81 -26.75
N SER A 221 -2.15 -27.92 -26.36
CA SER A 221 -1.99 -29.11 -27.21
C SER A 221 -3.28 -29.90 -27.29
N SER A 222 -3.65 -30.31 -28.51
CA SER A 222 -4.77 -31.18 -28.82
C SER A 222 -4.50 -32.63 -28.39
N CYS A 223 -5.52 -33.27 -27.81
CA CYS A 223 -5.57 -34.70 -27.54
C CYS A 223 -6.06 -35.43 -28.80
N PRO A 224 -5.47 -36.55 -29.23
CA PRO A 224 -5.95 -37.28 -30.40
C PRO A 224 -7.03 -38.31 -30.03
N THR A 225 -8.13 -38.28 -30.78
CA THR A 225 -9.11 -39.36 -30.91
C THR A 225 -8.66 -40.34 -32.00
N THR A 226 -8.26 -41.55 -31.59
CA THR A 226 -8.66 -42.89 -32.10
C THR A 226 -7.77 -43.93 -31.46
#